data_AF-A0A8T1ET28-F1
#
_entry.id   AF-A0A8T1ET28-F1
#
_cell.length_a   1.000
_cell.length_b   1.000
_cell.length_c   1.000
_cell.angle_alpha   90.00
_cell.angle_beta   90.00
_cell.angle_gamma   90.00
#
_symmetry.space_group_name_H-M   'P 1'
#
loop_
_entity.id
_entity.type
_entity.pdbx_description
1 polymer ?
#
loop_
_entity_poly.entity_id
_entity_poly.type
_entity_poly.pdbx_seq_one_letter_code
_entity_poly.pdbx_strand_id
1 'polypeptide(L)'
;MLSSGGSRKPIVVMRRIQGEVKPVPAPELVSGYHRWMGGVDVHDQLRMQRYSVQLAFKTRKYYRTLFLGLFHMAAVNAFIVYRYFRKVNNMRPPRHFAFFETLMEQLLAVDQEEAYTVIEVRMLEIEHNRCCWY
;
A
#
# COMPACT_ATOMS: atom_id res chain seq x y z
N MET A 1 27.01 -24.80 -9.82
CA MET A 1 26.02 -25.08 -8.75
C MET A 1 25.51 -23.74 -8.22
N LEU A 2 24.22 -23.42 -8.41
CA LEU A 2 23.63 -22.21 -7.83
C LEU A 2 23.52 -22.41 -6.31
N SER A 3 24.34 -21.67 -5.55
CA SER A 3 24.31 -21.67 -4.09
C SER A 3 23.07 -20.89 -3.63
N SER A 4 21.93 -21.57 -3.48
CA SER A 4 20.84 -21.00 -2.68
C SER A 4 21.24 -21.15 -1.22
N GLY A 5 21.46 -20.03 -0.52
CA GLY A 5 21.76 -20.00 0.93
C GLY A 5 20.59 -20.44 1.83
N GLY A 6 19.66 -21.25 1.30
CA GLY A 6 18.49 -21.74 1.99
C GLY A 6 18.68 -23.15 2.55
N SER A 7 18.02 -23.43 3.66
CA SER A 7 17.96 -24.77 4.26
C SER A 7 17.43 -25.81 3.26
N ARG A 8 18.17 -26.91 3.09
CA ARG A 8 17.81 -28.07 2.26
C ARG A 8 16.91 -29.08 2.99
N LYS A 9 16.46 -28.76 4.20
CA LYS A 9 15.58 -29.65 4.96
C LYS A 9 14.27 -29.86 4.20
N PRO A 10 13.84 -31.12 3.99
CA PRO A 10 12.57 -31.39 3.36
C PRO A 10 11.42 -31.01 4.29
N ILE A 11 10.48 -30.20 3.80
CA ILE A 11 9.21 -29.86 4.45
C ILE A 11 8.05 -30.21 3.50
N VAL A 12 6.87 -30.46 4.04
CA VAL A 12 5.66 -30.68 3.24
C VAL A 12 5.02 -29.33 2.93
N VAL A 13 4.79 -29.05 1.64
CA VAL A 13 4.03 -27.88 1.18
C VAL A 13 2.77 -28.37 0.48
N MET A 14 1.64 -27.73 0.78
CA MET A 14 0.38 -28.01 0.10
C MET A 14 0.39 -27.36 -1.29
N ARG A 15 0.17 -28.15 -2.34
CA ARG A 15 0.11 -27.67 -3.73
C ARG A 15 -1.15 -28.16 -4.42
N ARG A 16 -1.70 -27.32 -5.29
CA ARG A 16 -2.84 -27.70 -6.12
C ARG A 16 -2.34 -28.43 -7.36
N ILE A 17 -2.67 -29.71 -7.49
CA ILE A 17 -2.30 -30.56 -8.61
C ILE A 17 -3.60 -31.17 -9.14
N GLN A 18 -3.93 -30.90 -10.40
CA GLN A 18 -5.17 -31.37 -11.04
C GLN A 18 -6.44 -30.98 -10.25
N GLY A 19 -6.47 -29.77 -9.68
CA GLY A 19 -7.62 -29.24 -8.93
C GLY A 19 -7.65 -29.60 -7.44
N GLU A 20 -6.96 -30.67 -7.03
CA GLU A 20 -6.88 -31.12 -5.63
C GLU A 20 -5.65 -30.56 -4.91
N VAL A 21 -5.81 -30.28 -3.61
CA VAL A 21 -4.70 -29.85 -2.75
C VAL A 21 -3.97 -31.10 -2.23
N LYS A 22 -2.74 -31.31 -2.69
CA LYS A 22 -1.92 -32.47 -2.33
C LYS A 22 -0.67 -32.04 -1.54
N PRO A 23 -0.25 -32.81 -0.52
CA PRO A 23 1.01 -32.58 0.18
C PRO A 23 2.18 -33.00 -0.71
N VAL A 24 3.13 -32.10 -0.95
CA VAL A 24 4.32 -32.34 -1.78
C VAL A 24 5.57 -32.04 -0.97
N PRO A 25 6.58 -32.93 -0.95
CA PRO A 25 7.86 -32.65 -0.31
C PRO A 25 8.59 -31.54 -1.10
N ALA A 26 9.00 -30.49 -0.41
CA ALA A 26 9.75 -29.37 -0.96
C ALA A 26 10.84 -28.92 0.02
N PRO A 27 11.91 -28.28 -0.46
CA PRO A 27 12.88 -27.64 0.43
C PRO A 27 12.22 -26.57 1.30
N GLU A 28 12.69 -26.41 2.53
CA GLU A 28 12.23 -25.37 3.46
C GLU A 28 12.24 -23.96 2.84
N LEU A 29 13.21 -23.67 1.99
CA LEU A 29 13.29 -22.45 1.18
C LEU A 29 11.98 -22.14 0.42
N VAL A 30 11.34 -23.16 -0.15
CA VAL A 30 10.11 -23.00 -0.93
C VAL A 30 8.93 -22.62 -0.03
N SER A 31 8.85 -23.18 1.17
CA SER A 31 7.84 -22.81 2.17
C SER A 31 8.02 -21.35 2.63
N GLY A 32 9.27 -20.96 2.94
CA GLY A 32 9.60 -19.58 3.30
C GLY A 32 9.23 -18.60 2.18
N TYR A 33 9.57 -18.93 0.94
CA TYR A 33 9.20 -18.11 -0.21
C TYR A 33 7.70 -17.94 -0.35
N HIS A 34 6.90 -19.02 -0.38
CA HIS A 34 5.44 -18.91 -0.48
C HIS A 34 4.82 -18.08 0.66
N ARG A 35 5.39 -18.14 1.88
CA ARG A 35 4.89 -17.37 3.03
C ARG A 35 5.07 -15.86 2.85
N TRP A 36 6.16 -15.43 2.23
CA TRP A 36 6.53 -14.01 2.14
C TRP A 36 6.28 -13.38 0.76
N MET A 37 6.15 -14.18 -0.30
CA MET A 37 5.94 -13.74 -1.68
C MET A 37 4.61 -13.00 -1.89
N GLY A 38 3.57 -13.31 -1.11
CA GLY A 38 2.23 -12.74 -1.28
C GLY A 38 2.07 -11.29 -0.82
N GLY A 39 3.14 -10.61 -0.35
CA GLY A 39 3.04 -9.23 0.14
C GLY A 39 2.51 -8.24 -0.91
N VAL A 40 2.98 -8.38 -2.15
CA VAL A 40 2.54 -7.52 -3.27
C VAL A 40 1.09 -7.82 -3.65
N ASP A 41 0.72 -9.09 -3.78
CA ASP A 41 -0.64 -9.50 -4.14
C ASP A 41 -1.66 -9.10 -3.08
N VAL A 42 -1.31 -9.18 -1.80
CA VAL A 42 -2.16 -8.72 -0.69
C VAL A 42 -2.34 -7.21 -0.74
N HIS A 43 -1.29 -6.45 -1.03
CA HIS A 43 -1.38 -5.00 -1.20
C HIS A 43 -2.24 -4.63 -2.42
N ASP A 44 -2.07 -5.33 -3.55
CA ASP A 44 -2.85 -5.10 -4.76
C ASP A 44 -4.32 -5.51 -4.56
N GLN A 45 -4.58 -6.55 -3.76
CA GLN A 45 -5.94 -6.92 -3.35
C GLN A 45 -6.57 -5.85 -2.45
N LEU A 46 -5.83 -5.26 -1.50
CA LEU A 46 -6.32 -4.13 -0.70
C LEU A 46 -6.58 -2.89 -1.56
N ARG A 47 -5.78 -2.67 -2.61
CA ARG A 47 -5.97 -1.59 -3.59
C ARG A 47 -7.20 -1.81 -4.49
N MET A 48 -7.50 -3.05 -4.84
CA MET A 48 -8.66 -3.44 -5.65
C MET A 48 -9.92 -3.78 -4.83
N GLN A 49 -9.87 -3.67 -3.50
CA GLN A 49 -11.05 -3.85 -2.65
C GLN A 49 -12.08 -2.73 -2.85
N ARG A 50 -13.28 -2.96 -2.32
CA ARG A 50 -14.58 -2.25 -2.49
C ARG A 50 -14.58 -0.71 -2.30
N TYR A 51 -13.43 -0.11 -2.00
CA TYR A 51 -13.22 1.33 -1.72
C TYR A 51 -12.04 1.92 -2.52
N SER A 52 -11.76 1.37 -3.70
CA SER A 52 -10.73 1.91 -4.59
C SER A 52 -11.07 3.33 -5.05
N VAL A 53 -10.41 4.32 -4.45
CA VAL A 53 -10.47 5.74 -4.88
C VAL A 53 -10.06 5.85 -6.36
N GLN A 54 -9.13 5.02 -6.80
CA GLN A 54 -8.66 4.97 -8.18
C GLN A 54 -9.72 4.48 -9.17
N LEU A 55 -10.58 3.54 -8.75
CA LEU A 55 -11.69 3.06 -9.57
C LEU A 55 -12.87 4.05 -9.57
N ALA A 56 -13.08 4.74 -8.44
CA ALA A 56 -14.12 5.77 -8.30
C ALA A 56 -13.85 7.00 -9.19
N PHE A 57 -12.59 7.40 -9.34
CA PHE A 57 -12.19 8.56 -10.15
C PHE A 57 -11.48 8.13 -11.44
N LYS A 58 -12.23 7.62 -12.42
CA LYS A 58 -11.70 7.38 -13.77
C LYS A 58 -11.43 8.70 -14.49
N THR A 59 -10.18 9.16 -14.45
CA THR A 59 -9.74 10.36 -15.19
C THR A 59 -9.11 10.00 -16.52
N ARG A 60 -9.38 10.78 -17.58
CA ARG A 60 -8.75 10.60 -18.91
C ARG A 60 -7.26 11.00 -18.95
N LYS A 61 -6.78 11.76 -17.96
CA LYS A 61 -5.41 12.28 -17.92
C LYS A 61 -4.51 11.38 -17.05
N TYR A 62 -3.41 10.88 -17.62
CA TYR A 62 -2.54 9.89 -16.98
C TYR A 62 -1.96 10.33 -15.62
N TYR A 63 -1.59 11.61 -15.49
CA TYR A 63 -0.95 12.12 -14.27
C TYR A 63 -1.89 12.11 -13.06
N ARG A 64 -3.21 12.29 -13.28
CA ARG A 64 -4.21 12.21 -12.19
C ARG A 64 -4.34 10.78 -11.70
N THR A 65 -4.37 9.81 -12.61
CA THR A 65 -4.39 8.38 -12.26
C THR A 65 -3.12 7.97 -11.51
N LEU A 66 -1.95 8.50 -11.91
CA LEU A 66 -0.67 8.25 -11.24
C LEU A 66 -0.67 8.83 -9.81
N PHE A 67 -1.09 10.09 -9.65
CA PHE A 67 -1.21 10.73 -8.34
C PHE A 67 -2.15 9.97 -7.41
N LEU A 68 -3.35 9.60 -7.90
CA LEU A 68 -4.31 8.82 -7.11
C LEU A 68 -3.75 7.45 -6.72
N GLY A 69 -2.90 6.85 -7.56
CA GLY A 69 -2.20 5.61 -7.23
C GLY A 69 -1.19 5.78 -6.10
N LEU A 70 -0.39 6.84 -6.15
CA LEU A 70 0.58 7.20 -5.10
C LEU A 70 -0.13 7.53 -3.78
N PHE A 71 -1.19 8.33 -3.84
CA PHE A 71 -2.03 8.65 -2.68
C PHE A 71 -2.64 7.39 -2.05
N HIS A 72 -3.18 6.49 -2.87
CA HIS A 72 -3.75 5.23 -2.38
C HIS A 72 -2.69 4.34 -1.71
N MET A 73 -1.47 4.26 -2.26
CA MET A 73 -0.36 3.54 -1.62
C MET A 73 0.00 4.16 -0.25
N ALA A 74 0.09 5.49 -0.18
CA ALA A 74 0.35 6.20 1.08
C ALA A 74 -0.74 5.94 2.13
N ALA A 75 -2.01 5.98 1.72
CA ALA A 75 -3.14 5.74 2.63
C ALA A 75 -3.18 4.29 3.16
N VAL A 76 -2.86 3.29 2.32
CA VAL A 76 -2.75 1.89 2.76
C VAL A 76 -1.58 1.71 3.74
N ASN A 77 -0.44 2.34 3.48
CA ASN A 77 0.69 2.32 4.42
C ASN A 77 0.34 2.97 5.76
N ALA A 78 -0.36 4.11 5.75
CA ALA A 78 -0.87 4.76 6.96
C ALA A 78 -1.84 3.84 7.73
N PHE A 79 -2.72 3.11 7.03
CA PHE A 79 -3.61 2.12 7.65
C PHE A 79 -2.83 0.98 8.33
N ILE A 80 -1.77 0.47 7.73
CA ILE A 80 -0.91 -0.58 8.32
C ILE A 80 -0.30 -0.07 9.64
N VAL A 81 0.26 1.13 9.63
CA VAL A 81 0.85 1.76 10.82
C VAL A 81 -0.22 2.00 11.90
N TYR A 82 -1.38 2.54 11.52
CA TYR A 82 -2.48 2.78 12.44
C TYR A 82 -2.99 1.46 13.08
N ARG A 83 -3.11 0.40 12.28
CA ARG A 83 -3.49 -0.93 12.78
C ARG A 83 -2.42 -1.49 13.73
N TYR A 84 -1.14 -1.30 13.43
CA TYR A 84 -0.05 -1.70 14.31
C TYR A 84 -0.11 -0.95 15.65
N PHE A 85 -0.27 0.38 15.61
CA PHE A 85 -0.44 1.21 16.79
C PHE A 85 -1.63 0.75 17.66
N ARG A 86 -2.78 0.45 17.05
CA ARG A 86 -3.94 -0.05 17.79
C ARG A 86 -3.72 -1.43 18.40
N LYS A 87 -2.99 -2.31 17.71
CA LYS A 87 -2.62 -3.63 18.23
C LYS A 87 -1.71 -3.52 19.46
N VAL A 88 -0.71 -2.64 19.43
CA VAL A 88 0.20 -2.42 20.57
C VAL A 88 -0.55 -1.88 21.79
N ASN A 89 -1.54 -1.03 21.56
CA ASN A 89 -2.38 -0.46 22.64
C ASN A 89 -3.57 -1.34 23.05
N ASN A 90 -3.60 -2.62 22.68
CA ASN A 90 -4.69 -3.56 22.97
C ASN A 90 -6.10 -3.07 22.53
N MET A 91 -6.16 -2.21 21.52
CA MET A 91 -7.40 -1.71 20.96
C MET A 91 -7.91 -2.63 19.84
N ARG A 92 -9.24 -2.68 19.66
CA ARG A 92 -9.85 -3.44 18.55
C ARG A 92 -9.31 -2.95 17.21
N PRO A 93 -9.00 -3.83 16.25
CA PRO A 93 -8.53 -3.40 14.93
C PRO A 93 -9.62 -2.59 14.22
N PRO A 94 -9.25 -1.47 13.56
CA PRO A 94 -10.18 -0.65 12.82
C PRO A 94 -10.70 -1.40 11.59
N ARG A 95 -11.98 -1.19 11.25
CA ARG A 95 -12.49 -1.55 9.93
C ARG A 95 -11.83 -0.63 8.90
N HIS A 96 -11.48 -1.17 7.73
CA HIS A 96 -10.80 -0.43 6.67
C HIS A 96 -11.56 0.86 6.31
N PHE A 97 -12.87 0.77 6.06
CA PHE A 97 -13.72 1.92 5.73
C PHE A 97 -13.69 3.02 6.81
N ALA A 98 -13.84 2.64 8.09
CA ALA A 98 -13.89 3.60 9.18
C ALA A 98 -12.59 4.41 9.30
N PHE A 99 -11.44 3.81 8.99
CA PHE A 99 -10.16 4.54 8.93
C PHE A 99 -10.14 5.55 7.77
N PHE A 100 -10.57 5.13 6.58
CA PHE A 100 -10.60 6.02 5.41
C PHE A 100 -11.58 7.18 5.60
N GLU A 101 -12.74 6.94 6.21
CA GLU A 101 -13.73 7.97 6.55
C GLU A 101 -13.09 9.05 7.46
N THR A 102 -12.50 8.64 8.58
CA THR A 102 -11.81 9.58 9.49
C THR A 102 -10.64 10.31 8.83
N LEU A 103 -9.92 9.64 7.92
CA LEU A 103 -8.80 10.23 7.21
C LEU A 103 -9.29 11.29 6.21
N MET A 104 -10.40 11.03 5.51
CA MET A 104 -11.01 11.99 4.60
C MET A 104 -11.59 13.19 5.36
N GLU A 105 -12.26 12.98 6.49
CA GLU A 105 -12.72 14.06 7.36
C GLU A 105 -11.58 14.96 7.83
N GLN A 106 -10.46 14.36 8.27
CA GLN A 106 -9.27 15.10 8.68
C GLN A 106 -8.64 15.89 7.53
N LEU A 107 -8.58 15.32 6.32
CA LEU A 107 -8.06 16.02 5.14
C LEU A 107 -8.96 17.20 4.74
N LEU A 108 -10.28 17.05 4.83
CA LEU A 108 -11.23 18.13 4.55
C LEU A 108 -11.20 19.24 5.62
N ALA A 109 -10.81 18.92 6.86
CA ALA A 109 -10.66 19.92 7.91
C ALA A 109 -9.41 20.81 7.72
N VAL A 110 -8.43 20.38 6.91
CA VAL A 110 -7.21 21.15 6.61
C VAL A 110 -7.46 22.24 5.55
N ASP A 111 -8.62 22.24 4.90
CA ASP A 111 -9.03 23.15 3.82
C ASP A 111 -9.31 24.61 4.27
N GLN A 112 -8.53 25.14 5.21
CA GLN A 112 -8.50 26.57 5.50
C GLN A 112 -7.72 27.30 4.39
N GLU A 113 -8.21 28.45 3.90
CA GLU A 113 -7.58 29.27 2.84
C GLU A 113 -6.07 29.54 3.07
N GLU A 114 -5.65 29.55 4.33
CA GLU A 114 -4.26 29.70 4.76
C GLU A 114 -3.32 28.58 4.24
N ALA A 115 -3.81 27.35 4.08
CA ALA A 115 -2.97 26.24 3.60
C ALA A 115 -2.71 26.35 2.08
N TYR A 116 -3.72 26.76 1.31
CA TYR A 116 -3.59 26.93 -0.14
C TYR A 116 -2.70 28.11 -0.51
N THR A 117 -2.85 29.23 0.21
CA THR A 117 -2.00 30.41 0.01
C THR A 117 -0.53 30.10 0.30
N VAL A 118 -0.22 29.31 1.33
CA VAL A 118 1.16 28.86 1.62
C VAL A 118 1.72 27.95 0.53
N ILE A 119 0.91 27.05 -0.03
CA ILE A 119 1.33 26.16 -1.13
C ILE A 119 1.58 26.97 -2.41
N GLU A 120 0.72 27.92 -2.74
CA GLU A 120 0.90 28.81 -3.90
C GLU A 120 2.16 29.67 -3.76
N VAL A 121 2.38 30.28 -2.59
CA VAL A 121 3.60 31.05 -2.31
C VAL A 121 4.85 30.19 -2.43
N ARG A 122 4.83 28.96 -1.89
CA ARG A 122 5.94 27.99 -2.01
C ARG A 122 6.20 27.57 -3.45
N MET A 123 5.15 27.34 -4.26
CA MET A 123 5.32 26.97 -5.66
C MET A 123 5.90 28.14 -6.49
N LEU A 124 5.45 29.36 -6.22
CA LEU A 124 5.98 30.58 -6.85
C LEU A 124 7.44 30.84 -6.45
N GLU A 125 7.80 30.63 -5.17
CA GLU A 125 9.21 30.72 -4.72
C GLU A 125 10.11 29.68 -5.41
N ILE A 126 9.61 28.46 -5.62
CA ILE A 126 10.35 27.40 -6.31
C ILE A 126 10.52 27.70 -7.81
N GLU A 127 9.54 28.35 -8.45
CA GLU A 127 9.66 28.82 -9.84
C GLU A 127 10.61 30.02 -9.93
N HIS A 128 10.53 30.98 -9.00
CA HIS A 128 11.42 32.13 -8.94
C HIS A 128 12.89 31.71 -8.71
N ASN A 129 13.14 30.78 -7.77
CA ASN A 129 14.47 30.22 -7.55
C ASN A 129 14.96 29.33 -8.70
N ARG A 130 14.08 28.79 -9.56
CA ARG A 130 14.50 28.10 -10.79
C ARG A 130 14.87 29.05 -11.91
N CYS A 131 14.25 30.24 -11.98
CA CYS A 131 14.65 31.28 -12.92
C CYS A 131 15.98 31.96 -12.55
N CYS A 132 16.39 31.95 -11.28
CA CYS A 132 17.65 32.56 -10.84
C CYS A 132 18.93 31.73 -11.13
N TRP A 133 18.81 30.58 -11.80
CA TRP A 133 19.94 29.75 -12.27
C TRP A 133 20.14 29.79 -13.80
N TYR A 134 19.60 30.79 -14.49
CA TYR A 134 19.93 31.11 -15.89
C TYR A 134 20.34 32.58 -16.03
#